data_AF-A0A535RN65-F1
#
_entry.id   AF-A0A535RN65-F1
#
_cell.length_a   1.000
_cell.length_b   1.000
_cell.length_c   1.000
_cell.angle_alpha   90.00
_cell.angle_beta   90.00
_cell.angle_gamma   90.00
#
_symmetry.space_group_name_H-M   'P 1'
#
loop_
_entity.id
_entity.type
_entity.pdbx_description
1 polymer ?
#
loop_
_entity_poly.entity_id
_entity_poly.type
_entity_poly.pdbx_seq_one_letter_code
_entity_poly.pdbx_strand_id
1 'polypeptide(L)'
;MSEASNPFEHSELSPEDLEVVRAFHATDSFAVFQGDQDEQGDRGDQGDREGRPYNIRADATVEIEDEMLVIFVSEVGEDIAALRHALEQAEIDDRIDSPGFLTLQRVAHKIRGTAAAIGCEAMSVIAHHIEMLIQQMKKGEILLLSGLFALGNAVGGLEMTLHSVAARCQEDMQPLLNLEEYYAALDIHTPARSSEDAINHVPTEQDAEVISQGAGRPQGSESRRPYPVDRQHLGQLIQHAEQLVEQQTALEVARKQVETAIQE
;
A
#
# COMPACT_ATOMS: atom_id res chain seq x y z
N MET A 1 -50.01 -21.66 -23.00
CA MET A 1 -48.98 -22.49 -22.35
C MET A 1 -47.89 -22.73 -23.37
N SER A 2 -46.79 -21.99 -23.27
CA SER A 2 -45.54 -22.23 -23.99
C SER A 2 -44.44 -21.68 -23.09
N GLU A 3 -43.78 -22.59 -22.37
CA GLU A 3 -42.61 -22.28 -21.55
C GLU A 3 -41.46 -21.83 -22.45
N ALA A 4 -40.89 -20.68 -22.15
CA ALA A 4 -39.64 -20.23 -22.72
C ALA A 4 -38.51 -21.05 -22.09
N SER A 5 -37.78 -21.80 -22.91
CA SER A 5 -36.55 -22.47 -22.51
C SER A 5 -35.51 -21.45 -22.05
N ASN A 6 -35.04 -21.62 -20.83
CA ASN A 6 -33.99 -20.85 -20.19
C ASN A 6 -32.64 -21.08 -20.91
N PRO A 7 -31.93 -20.05 -21.40
CA PRO A 7 -30.71 -20.22 -22.20
C PRO A 7 -29.42 -20.32 -21.37
N PHE A 8 -29.51 -20.53 -20.05
CA PHE A 8 -28.35 -20.56 -19.15
C PHE A 8 -28.30 -21.85 -18.32
N GLU A 9 -28.17 -23.01 -18.96
CA GLU A 9 -27.72 -24.24 -18.30
C GLU A 9 -26.38 -24.69 -18.91
N HIS A 10 -25.29 -24.08 -18.46
CA HIS A 10 -23.94 -24.62 -18.62
C HIS A 10 -23.27 -24.63 -17.24
N SER A 11 -23.66 -25.60 -16.41
CA SER A 11 -23.01 -25.90 -15.13
C SER A 11 -22.39 -27.31 -15.09
N GLU A 12 -22.06 -27.87 -16.25
CA GLU A 12 -21.31 -29.12 -16.33
C GLU A 12 -19.93 -28.82 -16.89
N LEU A 13 -18.94 -28.72 -15.99
CA LEU A 13 -17.52 -28.71 -16.37
C LEU A 13 -17.22 -30.01 -17.13
N SER A 14 -16.45 -29.91 -18.23
CA SER A 14 -16.03 -31.09 -19.00
C SER A 14 -15.22 -32.03 -18.10
N PRO A 15 -15.26 -33.35 -18.31
CA PRO A 15 -14.41 -34.29 -17.60
C PRO A 15 -12.90 -33.94 -17.68
N GLU A 16 -12.47 -33.31 -18.77
CA GLU A 16 -11.10 -32.80 -18.93
C GLU A 16 -10.83 -31.58 -18.02
N ASP A 17 -11.77 -30.63 -17.92
CA ASP A 17 -11.66 -29.46 -17.05
C ASP A 17 -11.59 -29.87 -15.57
N LEU A 18 -12.37 -30.89 -15.20
CA LEU A 18 -12.33 -31.50 -13.87
C LEU A 18 -10.98 -32.16 -13.57
N GLU A 19 -10.28 -32.66 -14.58
CA GLU A 19 -8.96 -33.24 -14.43
C GLU A 19 -7.88 -32.17 -14.30
N VAL A 20 -7.99 -31.06 -15.02
CA VAL A 20 -7.12 -29.89 -14.85
C VAL A 20 -7.28 -29.29 -13.45
N VAL A 21 -8.52 -29.13 -12.97
CA VAL A 21 -8.79 -28.64 -11.60
C VAL A 21 -8.22 -29.60 -10.55
N ARG A 22 -8.35 -30.92 -10.74
CA ARG A 22 -7.74 -31.92 -9.85
C ARG A 22 -6.21 -31.87 -9.88
N ALA A 23 -5.59 -31.71 -11.05
CA ALA A 23 -4.14 -31.61 -11.18
C ALA A 23 -3.60 -30.34 -10.51
N PHE A 24 -4.33 -29.23 -10.61
CA PHE A 24 -3.97 -27.98 -9.93
C PHE A 24 -4.01 -28.14 -8.41
N HIS A 25 -5.09 -28.71 -7.85
CA HIS A 25 -5.18 -29.00 -6.41
C HIS A 25 -4.20 -30.07 -5.91
N ALA A 26 -3.79 -31.01 -6.77
CA ALA A 26 -2.78 -32.01 -6.42
C ALA A 26 -1.37 -31.42 -6.30
N THR A 27 -1.10 -30.31 -7.03
CA THR A 27 0.21 -29.63 -7.01
C THR A 27 0.30 -28.61 -5.87
N ASP A 28 -0.83 -28.07 -5.40
CA ASP A 28 -0.94 -27.21 -4.20
C ASP A 28 -0.89 -27.97 -2.87
N SER A 29 -0.78 -29.29 -2.90
CA SER A 29 -0.39 -30.07 -1.74
C SER A 29 1.11 -29.89 -1.52
N PHE A 30 1.50 -28.71 -1.00
CA PHE A 30 2.83 -28.46 -0.46
C PHE A 30 3.21 -29.66 0.39
N ALA A 31 4.12 -30.48 -0.13
CA ALA A 31 4.57 -31.68 0.53
C ALA A 31 5.15 -31.24 1.87
N VAL A 32 4.39 -31.46 2.93
CA VAL A 32 4.96 -31.68 4.25
C VAL A 32 6.01 -32.73 4.02
N PHE A 33 7.27 -32.32 4.15
CA PHE A 33 8.44 -33.17 4.01
C PHE A 33 8.31 -34.30 5.05
N GLN A 34 7.63 -35.38 4.67
CA GLN A 34 7.69 -36.65 5.39
C GLN A 34 9.08 -37.18 5.09
N GLY A 35 10.02 -36.86 5.98
CA GLY A 35 11.32 -37.50 5.98
C GLY A 35 11.13 -39.00 6.04
N ASP A 36 11.65 -39.69 5.04
CA ASP A 36 11.79 -41.14 5.02
C ASP A 36 12.42 -41.61 6.32
N GLN A 37 11.65 -42.33 7.13
CA GLN A 37 12.19 -43.15 8.21
C GLN A 37 12.40 -44.54 7.66
N ASP A 38 13.62 -44.81 7.20
CA ASP A 38 14.15 -46.16 7.14
C ASP A 38 15.47 -46.23 7.92
N GLU A 39 15.34 -46.94 9.04
CA GLU A 39 16.29 -47.90 9.61
C GLU A 39 17.52 -47.47 10.43
N GLN A 40 17.41 -47.87 11.70
CA GLN A 40 18.37 -48.64 12.50
C GLN A 40 19.43 -47.87 13.30
N GLY A 41 19.37 -48.12 14.61
CA GLY A 41 20.08 -47.35 15.61
C GLY A 41 21.55 -47.70 15.78
N ASP A 42 22.27 -46.76 16.37
CA ASP A 42 23.30 -47.05 17.36
C ASP A 42 23.44 -45.86 18.32
N ARG A 43 23.97 -46.17 19.48
CA ARG A 43 23.91 -45.48 20.76
C ARG A 43 24.54 -44.07 20.77
N GLY A 44 23.85 -43.21 21.53
CA GLY A 44 24.46 -42.41 22.60
C GLY A 44 25.28 -41.19 22.20
N ASP A 45 24.71 -40.00 22.40
CA ASP A 45 25.38 -38.95 23.17
C ASP A 45 24.35 -37.88 23.59
N GLN A 46 24.37 -37.51 24.87
CA GLN A 46 23.59 -36.40 25.41
C GLN A 46 24.37 -35.11 25.15
N GLY A 47 23.87 -34.31 24.21
CA GLY A 47 24.36 -32.96 23.98
C GLY A 47 23.19 -32.02 23.78
N ASP A 48 22.85 -31.28 24.83
CA ASP A 48 21.87 -30.21 24.85
C ASP A 48 22.07 -29.25 23.65
N ARG A 49 21.18 -29.33 22.66
CA ARG A 49 20.89 -28.24 21.74
C ARG A 49 19.38 -28.11 21.66
N GLU A 50 18.86 -27.20 22.47
CA GLU A 50 17.50 -26.68 22.37
C GLU A 50 17.30 -26.12 20.96
N GLY A 51 16.76 -26.94 20.07
CA GLY A 51 16.24 -26.50 18.79
C GLY A 51 15.00 -25.66 19.04
N ARG A 52 15.18 -24.34 19.15
CA ARG A 52 14.09 -23.42 18.84
C ARG A 52 13.71 -23.66 17.38
N PRO A 53 12.45 -24.00 17.06
CA PRO A 53 12.03 -24.04 15.67
C PRO A 53 12.15 -22.61 15.13
N TYR A 54 13.11 -22.37 14.23
CA TYR A 54 13.15 -21.17 13.41
C TYR A 54 11.85 -21.12 12.62
N ASN A 55 11.01 -20.13 12.90
CA ASN A 55 9.70 -19.99 12.28
C ASN A 55 9.88 -19.35 10.89
N ILE A 56 10.38 -20.13 9.92
CA ILE A 56 10.63 -19.74 8.52
C ILE A 56 9.41 -19.05 7.89
N ARG A 57 8.20 -19.42 8.34
CA ARG A 57 6.94 -18.89 7.82
C ARG A 57 6.63 -17.47 8.28
N ALA A 58 7.13 -17.04 9.44
CA ALA A 58 6.97 -15.67 9.92
C ALA A 58 8.05 -14.73 9.36
N ASP A 59 9.22 -15.28 9.04
CA ASP A 59 10.33 -14.56 8.41
C ASP A 59 9.97 -14.19 6.96
N ALA A 60 9.48 -15.17 6.19
CA ALA A 60 9.07 -14.96 4.81
C ALA A 60 7.85 -14.02 4.66
N THR A 61 6.93 -13.97 5.62
CA THR A 61 5.83 -12.98 5.56
C THR A 61 6.38 -11.57 5.72
N VAL A 62 7.22 -11.34 6.74
CA VAL A 62 7.78 -10.02 7.02
C VAL A 62 8.61 -9.50 5.84
N GLU A 63 9.40 -10.36 5.20
CA GLU A 63 10.14 -10.01 3.98
C GLU A 63 9.20 -9.60 2.82
N ILE A 64 8.08 -10.31 2.61
CA ILE A 64 7.09 -9.97 1.59
C ILE A 64 6.38 -8.64 1.92
N GLU A 65 6.04 -8.41 3.18
CA GLU A 65 5.41 -7.16 3.62
C GLU A 65 6.33 -5.95 3.41
N ASP A 66 7.63 -6.10 3.67
CA ASP A 66 8.62 -5.06 3.41
C ASP A 66 8.83 -4.81 1.90
N GLU A 67 8.87 -5.86 1.07
CA GLU A 67 8.95 -5.72 -0.39
C GLU A 67 7.70 -5.02 -0.98
N MET A 68 6.51 -5.38 -0.50
CA MET A 68 5.26 -4.73 -0.91
C MET A 68 5.24 -3.25 -0.52
N LEU A 69 5.76 -2.90 0.67
CA LEU A 69 5.88 -1.50 1.10
C LEU A 69 6.83 -0.70 0.21
N VAL A 70 7.96 -1.29 -0.22
CA VAL A 70 8.90 -0.62 -1.14
C VAL A 70 8.25 -0.34 -2.49
N ILE A 71 7.54 -1.32 -3.05
CA ILE A 71 6.81 -1.17 -4.32
C ILE A 71 5.74 -0.09 -4.17
N PHE A 72 4.94 -0.15 -3.09
CA PHE A 72 3.90 0.82 -2.77
C PHE A 72 4.46 2.25 -2.70
N VAL A 73 5.54 2.46 -1.97
CA VAL A 73 6.13 3.79 -1.80
C VAL A 73 6.63 4.35 -3.13
N SER A 74 7.25 3.51 -3.96
CA SER A 74 7.72 3.91 -5.29
C SER A 74 6.55 4.27 -6.20
N GLU A 75 5.54 3.39 -6.30
CA GLU A 75 4.38 3.59 -7.18
C GLU A 75 3.57 4.82 -6.78
N VAL A 76 3.25 4.96 -5.49
CA VAL A 76 2.47 6.11 -5.02
C VAL A 76 3.27 7.40 -5.10
N GLY A 77 4.60 7.34 -4.98
CA GLY A 77 5.47 8.50 -5.24
C GLY A 77 5.34 9.00 -6.69
N GLU A 78 5.31 8.11 -7.67
CA GLU A 78 5.10 8.46 -9.07
C GLU A 78 3.68 8.98 -9.32
N ASP A 79 2.67 8.35 -8.72
CA ASP A 79 1.28 8.80 -8.84
C ASP A 79 1.08 10.20 -8.23
N ILE A 80 1.70 10.50 -7.08
CA ILE A 80 1.67 11.84 -6.49
C ILE A 80 2.36 12.86 -7.40
N ALA A 81 3.50 12.52 -8.01
CA ALA A 81 4.13 13.41 -8.98
C ALA A 81 3.22 13.69 -10.19
N ALA A 82 2.48 12.68 -10.65
CA ALA A 82 1.46 12.85 -11.70
C ALA A 82 0.29 13.72 -11.23
N LEU A 83 -0.17 13.60 -9.98
CA LEU A 83 -1.19 14.50 -9.39
C LEU A 83 -0.72 15.95 -9.39
N ARG A 84 0.52 16.23 -8.97
CA ARG A 84 1.07 17.59 -8.98
C ARG A 84 1.05 18.20 -10.37
N HIS A 85 1.57 17.48 -11.36
CA HIS A 85 1.59 17.96 -12.74
C HIS A 85 0.16 18.18 -13.27
N ALA A 86 -0.77 17.28 -12.97
CA ALA A 86 -2.17 17.43 -13.36
C ALA A 86 -2.85 18.64 -12.69
N LEU A 87 -2.51 18.93 -11.43
CA LEU A 87 -2.97 20.12 -10.73
C LEU A 87 -2.43 21.40 -11.37
N GLU A 88 -1.13 21.46 -11.66
CA GLU A 88 -0.52 22.60 -12.36
C GLU A 88 -1.20 22.86 -13.72
N GLN A 89 -1.49 21.80 -14.49
CA GLN A 89 -2.25 21.95 -15.75
C GLN A 89 -3.67 22.47 -15.51
N ALA A 90 -4.36 21.98 -14.47
CA ALA A 90 -5.70 22.44 -14.13
C ALA A 90 -5.73 23.92 -13.70
N GLU A 91 -4.68 24.38 -13.01
CA GLU A 91 -4.50 25.80 -12.63
C GLU A 91 -4.24 26.67 -13.86
N ILE A 92 -3.41 26.21 -14.81
CA ILE A 92 -3.12 26.94 -16.05
C ILE A 92 -4.36 27.07 -16.94
N ASP A 93 -5.12 25.98 -17.09
CA ASP A 93 -6.30 25.95 -17.95
C ASP A 93 -7.48 26.76 -17.38
N ASP A 94 -7.51 26.97 -16.05
CA ASP A 94 -8.54 27.72 -15.30
C ASP A 94 -9.98 27.33 -15.68
N ARG A 95 -10.19 26.05 -15.97
CA ARG A 95 -11.47 25.49 -16.43
C ARG A 95 -11.73 24.12 -15.82
N ILE A 96 -12.92 23.93 -15.26
CA ILE A 96 -13.32 22.68 -14.59
C ILE A 96 -13.36 21.46 -15.52
N ASP A 97 -13.54 21.69 -16.82
CA ASP A 97 -13.55 20.65 -17.86
C ASP A 97 -12.14 20.37 -18.43
N SER A 98 -11.08 20.87 -17.79
CA SER A 98 -9.71 20.64 -18.25
C SER A 98 -9.32 19.16 -18.16
N PRO A 99 -8.42 18.67 -19.04
CA PRO A 99 -7.86 17.32 -18.92
C PRO A 99 -7.09 17.11 -17.61
N GLY A 100 -6.63 18.19 -16.96
CA GLY A 100 -6.00 18.16 -15.63
C GLY A 100 -6.92 17.56 -14.57
N PHE A 101 -8.18 18.01 -14.50
CA PHE A 101 -9.16 17.47 -13.53
C PHE A 101 -9.51 16.01 -13.76
N LEU A 102 -9.57 15.55 -15.01
CA LEU A 102 -9.78 14.13 -15.31
C LEU A 102 -8.59 13.28 -14.86
N THR A 103 -7.38 13.77 -15.09
CA THR A 103 -6.15 13.09 -14.67
C THR A 103 -6.05 13.03 -13.14
N LEU A 104 -6.32 14.14 -12.45
CA LEU A 104 -6.39 14.19 -10.99
C LEU A 104 -7.34 13.13 -10.43
N GLN A 105 -8.57 13.06 -10.97
CA GLN A 105 -9.58 12.11 -10.50
C GLN A 105 -9.12 10.66 -10.68
N ARG A 106 -8.57 10.30 -11.84
CA ARG A 106 -8.12 8.93 -12.14
C ARG A 106 -6.94 8.52 -11.28
N VAL A 107 -5.95 9.39 -11.13
CA VAL A 107 -4.75 9.08 -10.33
C VAL A 107 -5.09 9.01 -8.84
N ALA A 108 -5.95 9.90 -8.34
CA ALA A 108 -6.46 9.81 -6.97
C ALA A 108 -7.21 8.50 -6.72
N HIS A 109 -8.03 8.04 -7.67
CA HIS A 109 -8.72 6.76 -7.57
C HIS A 109 -7.76 5.57 -7.47
N LYS A 110 -6.68 5.60 -8.27
CA LYS A 110 -5.61 4.60 -8.21
C LYS A 110 -4.93 4.60 -6.84
N ILE A 111 -4.49 5.76 -6.35
CA ILE A 111 -3.85 5.90 -5.03
C ILE A 111 -4.78 5.42 -3.91
N ARG A 112 -6.08 5.73 -3.98
CA ARG A 112 -7.06 5.26 -3.01
C ARG A 112 -7.09 3.73 -2.95
N GLY A 113 -7.15 3.07 -4.11
CA GLY A 113 -7.15 1.62 -4.20
C GLY A 113 -5.86 0.99 -3.68
N THR A 114 -4.70 1.50 -4.11
CA THR A 114 -3.39 0.96 -3.68
C THR A 114 -3.14 1.19 -2.19
N ALA A 115 -3.50 2.36 -1.66
CA ALA A 115 -3.39 2.66 -0.23
C ALA A 115 -4.30 1.78 0.61
N ALA A 116 -5.55 1.55 0.17
CA ALA A 116 -6.47 0.64 0.86
C ALA A 116 -5.96 -0.80 0.88
N ALA A 117 -5.32 -1.27 -0.20
CA ALA A 117 -4.77 -2.62 -0.30
C ALA A 117 -3.62 -2.89 0.69
N ILE A 118 -2.81 -1.87 0.99
CA ILE A 118 -1.68 -1.94 1.94
C ILE A 118 -2.10 -1.50 3.36
N GLY A 119 -3.31 -1.00 3.54
CA GLY A 119 -3.83 -0.57 4.84
C GLY A 119 -3.38 0.83 5.28
N CYS A 120 -2.96 1.68 4.34
CA CYS A 120 -2.70 3.11 4.57
C CYS A 120 -4.03 3.89 4.52
N GLU A 121 -4.73 3.93 5.66
CA GLU A 121 -6.05 4.55 5.78
C GLU A 121 -5.99 6.05 5.51
N ALA A 122 -5.01 6.76 6.07
CA ALA A 122 -4.89 8.20 5.90
C ALA A 122 -4.74 8.57 4.43
N MET A 123 -3.86 7.87 3.71
CA MET A 123 -3.65 8.11 2.27
C MET A 123 -4.90 7.79 1.45
N SER A 124 -5.58 6.68 1.76
CA SER A 124 -6.83 6.30 1.09
C SER A 124 -7.91 7.38 1.26
N VAL A 125 -8.06 7.92 2.47
CA VAL A 125 -9.05 8.98 2.76
C VAL A 125 -8.68 10.30 2.07
N ILE A 126 -7.41 10.71 2.10
CA ILE A 126 -6.98 11.94 1.42
C ILE A 126 -7.20 11.82 -0.10
N ALA A 127 -6.87 10.67 -0.69
CA ALA A 127 -7.11 10.42 -2.11
C ALA A 127 -8.62 10.49 -2.45
N HIS A 128 -9.47 9.96 -1.58
CA HIS A 128 -10.91 10.11 -1.71
C HIS A 128 -11.38 11.58 -1.59
N HIS A 129 -10.79 12.38 -0.70
CA HIS A 129 -11.08 13.82 -0.64
C HIS A 129 -10.80 14.53 -1.97
N ILE A 130 -9.72 14.17 -2.67
CA ILE A 130 -9.42 14.70 -4.02
C ILE A 130 -10.56 14.39 -4.99
N GLU A 131 -11.03 13.13 -5.04
CA GLU A 131 -12.16 12.73 -5.89
C GLU A 131 -13.42 13.57 -5.59
N MET A 132 -13.72 13.73 -4.30
CA MET A 132 -14.91 14.46 -3.84
C MET A 132 -14.83 15.95 -4.14
N LEU A 133 -13.68 16.59 -3.92
CA LEU A 133 -13.47 18.00 -4.26
C LEU A 133 -13.75 18.25 -5.74
N ILE A 134 -13.19 17.41 -6.62
CA ILE A 134 -13.40 17.53 -8.08
C ILE A 134 -14.89 17.39 -8.43
N GLN A 135 -15.60 16.45 -7.79
CA GLN A 135 -17.04 16.28 -8.01
C GLN A 135 -17.84 17.51 -7.54
N GLN A 136 -17.54 18.06 -6.36
CA GLN A 136 -18.22 19.25 -5.82
C GLN A 136 -17.97 20.48 -6.69
N MET A 137 -16.73 20.65 -7.19
CA MET A 137 -16.39 21.71 -8.15
C MET A 137 -17.17 21.57 -9.47
N LYS A 138 -17.29 20.34 -10.01
CA LYS A 138 -18.09 20.06 -11.22
C LYS A 138 -19.59 20.36 -11.03
N LYS A 139 -20.11 20.17 -9.82
CA LYS A 139 -21.51 20.52 -9.47
C LYS A 139 -21.71 22.02 -9.21
N GLY A 140 -20.63 22.78 -9.08
CA GLY A 140 -20.68 24.20 -8.72
C GLY A 140 -20.95 24.44 -7.22
N GLU A 141 -20.74 23.43 -6.37
CA GLU A 141 -20.88 23.53 -4.91
C GLU A 141 -19.68 24.26 -4.28
N ILE A 142 -18.50 24.16 -4.91
CA ILE A 142 -17.27 24.85 -4.50
C ILE A 142 -16.78 25.73 -5.67
N LEU A 143 -16.34 26.95 -5.37
CA LEU A 143 -15.72 27.85 -6.34
C LEU A 143 -14.38 27.27 -6.82
N LEU A 144 -14.08 27.43 -8.13
CA LEU A 144 -12.87 26.87 -8.76
C LEU A 144 -11.58 27.21 -8.00
N LEU A 145 -11.39 28.47 -7.62
CA LEU A 145 -10.20 28.92 -6.88
C LEU A 145 -10.06 28.24 -5.51
N SER A 146 -11.14 28.16 -4.73
CA SER A 146 -11.15 27.48 -3.43
C SER A 146 -10.91 25.98 -3.59
N GLY A 147 -11.49 25.38 -4.63
CA GLY A 147 -11.30 23.97 -4.96
C GLY A 147 -9.86 23.64 -5.35
N LEU A 148 -9.22 24.46 -6.19
CA LEU A 148 -7.81 24.30 -6.55
C LEU A 148 -6.88 24.37 -5.34
N PHE A 149 -7.11 25.33 -4.44
CA PHE A 149 -6.32 25.42 -3.22
C PHE A 149 -6.57 24.22 -2.28
N ALA A 150 -7.82 23.78 -2.14
CA ALA A 150 -8.15 22.58 -1.37
C ALA A 150 -7.50 21.30 -1.94
N LEU A 151 -7.44 21.18 -3.27
CA LEU A 151 -6.74 20.10 -3.97
C LEU A 151 -5.23 20.16 -3.73
N GLY A 152 -4.62 21.35 -3.81
CA GLY A 152 -3.20 21.53 -3.52
C GLY A 152 -2.82 21.10 -2.09
N ASN A 153 -3.65 21.44 -1.11
CA ASN A 153 -3.44 20.97 0.27
C ASN A 153 -3.61 19.46 0.38
N ALA A 154 -4.59 18.86 -0.31
CA ALA A 154 -4.78 17.40 -0.31
C ALA A 154 -3.56 16.66 -0.88
N VAL A 155 -3.02 17.14 -2.01
CA VAL A 155 -1.81 16.58 -2.63
C VAL A 155 -0.60 16.72 -1.69
N GLY A 156 -0.43 17.89 -1.05
CA GLY A 156 0.61 18.07 -0.02
C GLY A 156 0.42 17.14 1.19
N GLY A 157 -0.82 16.87 1.57
CA GLY A 157 -1.14 15.88 2.61
C GLY A 157 -0.69 14.47 2.24
N LEU A 158 -0.96 14.03 1.01
CA LEU A 158 -0.46 12.74 0.50
C LEU A 158 1.07 12.66 0.53
N GLU A 159 1.77 13.72 0.12
CA GLU A 159 3.24 13.78 0.17
C GLU A 159 3.77 13.61 1.60
N MET A 160 3.20 14.33 2.56
CA MET A 160 3.60 14.26 3.96
C MET A 160 3.33 12.87 4.57
N THR A 161 2.18 12.27 4.25
CA THR A 161 1.84 10.94 4.72
C THR A 161 2.75 9.87 4.07
N LEU A 162 3.00 9.96 2.76
CA LEU A 162 3.90 9.03 2.06
C LEU A 162 5.33 9.11 2.60
N HIS A 163 5.83 10.31 2.87
CA HIS A 163 7.15 10.49 3.49
C HIS A 163 7.20 9.83 4.87
N SER A 164 6.13 9.91 5.66
CA SER A 164 6.04 9.23 6.97
C SER A 164 6.08 7.71 6.82
N VAL A 165 5.34 7.16 5.85
CA VAL A 165 5.38 5.72 5.52
C VAL A 165 6.77 5.29 5.10
N ALA A 166 7.42 6.03 4.19
CA ALA A 166 8.77 5.73 3.72
C ALA A 166 9.83 5.79 4.82
N ALA A 167 9.69 6.72 5.77
CA ALA A 167 10.68 6.94 6.83
C ALA A 167 10.51 6.04 8.06
N ARG A 168 9.27 5.62 8.36
CA ARG A 168 8.92 4.94 9.63
C ARG A 168 8.16 3.63 9.44
N CYS A 169 7.89 3.23 8.20
CA CYS A 169 6.98 2.13 7.85
C CYS A 169 5.57 2.27 8.49
N GLN A 170 5.18 3.51 8.81
CA GLN A 170 3.91 3.84 9.46
C GLN A 170 3.39 5.17 8.93
N GLU A 171 2.10 5.23 8.64
CA GLU A 171 1.46 6.48 8.22
C GLU A 171 1.25 7.45 9.39
N ASP A 172 1.39 8.74 9.09
CA ASP A 172 0.99 9.81 10.00
C ASP A 172 -0.41 10.28 9.64
N MET A 173 -1.30 10.34 10.65
CA MET A 173 -2.67 10.81 10.53
C MET A 173 -2.78 12.34 10.61
N GLN A 174 -1.74 13.05 11.06
CA GLN A 174 -1.76 14.51 11.22
C GLN A 174 -2.09 15.26 9.91
N PRO A 175 -1.53 14.91 8.73
CA PRO A 175 -1.89 15.57 7.48
C PRO A 175 -3.38 15.47 7.15
N LEU A 176 -3.98 14.29 7.38
CA LEU A 176 -5.43 14.09 7.18
C LEU A 176 -6.25 14.95 8.15
N LEU A 177 -5.89 14.97 9.44
CA LEU A 177 -6.62 15.74 10.45
C LEU A 177 -6.57 17.25 10.15
N ASN A 178 -5.41 17.76 9.76
CA ASN A 178 -5.25 19.16 9.37
C ASN A 178 -6.10 19.52 8.14
N LEU A 179 -6.23 18.59 7.19
CA LEU A 179 -7.09 18.77 6.03
C LEU A 179 -8.57 18.81 6.39
N GLU A 180 -9.03 17.90 7.25
CA GLU A 180 -10.41 17.88 7.73
C GLU A 180 -10.76 19.18 8.48
N GLU A 181 -9.85 19.68 9.31
CA GLU A 181 -9.99 20.99 9.98
C GLU A 181 -10.04 22.15 8.97
N TYR A 182 -9.17 22.12 7.96
CA TYR A 182 -9.14 23.11 6.90
C TYR A 182 -10.43 23.13 6.07
N TYR A 183 -10.96 21.96 5.70
CA TYR A 183 -12.22 21.84 4.95
C TYR A 183 -13.42 22.30 5.78
N ALA A 184 -13.45 21.96 7.07
CA ALA A 184 -14.47 22.44 7.98
C ALA A 184 -14.46 23.97 8.10
N ALA A 185 -13.29 24.61 8.13
CA ALA A 185 -13.16 26.06 8.15
C ALA A 185 -13.64 26.74 6.85
N LEU A 186 -13.65 26.01 5.73
CA LEU A 186 -14.13 26.49 4.43
C LEU A 186 -15.58 26.09 4.10
N ASP A 187 -16.29 25.43 5.02
CA ASP A 187 -17.61 24.85 4.78
C ASP A 187 -17.64 23.86 3.60
N ILE A 188 -16.50 23.18 3.37
CA ILE A 188 -16.39 22.10 2.39
C ILE A 188 -16.79 20.81 3.09
N HIS A 189 -17.88 20.20 2.65
CA HIS A 189 -18.35 18.94 3.21
C HIS A 189 -17.61 17.76 2.57
N THR A 190 -16.76 17.09 3.34
CA THR A 190 -16.25 15.76 2.99
C THR A 190 -17.12 14.68 3.64
N PRO A 191 -17.37 13.55 2.96
CA PRO A 191 -18.07 12.44 3.58
C PRO A 191 -17.28 11.98 4.81
N ALA A 192 -17.99 11.71 5.90
CA ALA A 192 -17.39 11.15 7.11
C ALA A 192 -16.63 9.85 6.78
N ARG A 193 -15.62 9.50 7.58
CA ARG A 193 -14.84 8.25 7.48
C ARG A 193 -15.75 7.02 7.62
N SER A 194 -16.52 6.71 6.58
CA SER A 194 -17.41 5.56 6.56
C SER A 194 -16.62 4.36 6.10
N SER A 195 -16.45 3.41 7.02
CA SER A 195 -15.89 2.07 6.79
C SER A 195 -16.64 1.24 5.74
N GLU A 196 -17.72 1.76 5.17
CA GLU A 196 -18.58 1.10 4.18
C GLU A 196 -17.98 1.09 2.77
N ASP A 197 -17.09 2.03 2.45
CA ASP A 197 -16.47 2.15 1.12
C ASP A 197 -15.25 1.23 0.93
N ALA A 198 -14.75 0.62 2.02
CA ALA A 198 -13.66 -0.36 1.96
C ALA A 198 -14.13 -1.76 1.53
N ILE A 199 -15.45 -2.02 1.47
CA ILE A 199 -16.01 -3.36 1.21
C ILE A 199 -16.67 -3.47 -0.17
N ASN A 200 -17.02 -2.35 -0.83
CA ASN A 200 -17.91 -2.38 -2.01
C ASN A 200 -17.28 -2.04 -3.36
N HIS A 201 -15.97 -1.77 -3.46
CA HIS A 201 -15.35 -1.60 -4.77
C HIS A 201 -14.80 -2.93 -5.30
N VAL A 202 -15.69 -3.72 -5.89
CA VAL A 202 -15.31 -4.81 -6.80
C VAL A 202 -14.83 -4.15 -8.10
N PRO A 203 -13.58 -4.36 -8.55
CA PRO A 203 -13.15 -3.88 -9.85
C PRO A 203 -14.09 -4.40 -10.93
N THR A 204 -14.75 -3.50 -11.66
CA THR A 204 -15.57 -3.89 -12.82
C THR A 204 -14.66 -4.57 -13.85
N GLU A 205 -15.12 -5.67 -14.44
CA GLU A 205 -14.39 -6.63 -15.29
C GLU A 205 -13.73 -6.07 -16.58
N GLN A 206 -13.64 -4.75 -16.76
CA GLN A 206 -13.03 -4.16 -17.96
C GLN A 206 -11.54 -3.82 -17.81
N ASP A 207 -10.99 -3.82 -16.60
CA ASP A 207 -9.55 -3.58 -16.36
C ASP A 207 -8.83 -4.76 -15.68
N ALA A 208 -9.52 -5.91 -15.52
CA ALA A 208 -9.06 -7.05 -14.75
C ALA A 208 -8.69 -8.26 -15.62
N GLU A 209 -7.76 -8.07 -16.56
CA GLU A 209 -6.92 -9.18 -17.02
C GLU A 209 -5.57 -9.02 -16.33
N VAL A 210 -5.47 -9.59 -15.12
CA VAL A 210 -4.26 -10.01 -14.39
C VAL A 210 -4.62 -10.01 -12.89
N ILE A 211 -4.55 -11.20 -12.29
CA ILE A 211 -4.76 -11.55 -10.87
C ILE A 211 -6.19 -12.02 -10.52
N SER A 212 -6.41 -13.29 -10.84
CA SER A 212 -7.29 -14.21 -10.12
C SER A 212 -6.31 -15.29 -9.57
N GLN A 213 -6.35 -15.83 -8.36
CA GLN A 213 -7.45 -16.23 -7.48
C GLN A 213 -6.92 -16.43 -6.05
N GLY A 214 -7.76 -16.25 -5.03
CA GLY A 214 -7.43 -16.62 -3.65
C GLY A 214 -8.45 -16.17 -2.62
N ALA A 215 -9.70 -16.64 -2.72
CA ALA A 215 -10.75 -16.32 -1.76
C ALA A 215 -10.63 -17.14 -0.46
N GLY A 216 -10.49 -16.44 0.67
CA GLY A 216 -10.68 -16.99 2.02
C GLY A 216 -11.26 -15.92 2.95
N ARG A 217 -12.49 -16.11 3.41
CA ARG A 217 -13.17 -15.25 4.42
C ARG A 217 -12.37 -15.17 5.73
N PRO A 218 -12.24 -14.00 6.38
CA PRO A 218 -11.91 -13.95 7.80
C PRO A 218 -13.16 -13.71 8.66
N GLN A 219 -13.39 -14.62 9.58
CA GLN A 219 -14.18 -14.39 10.80
C GLN A 219 -13.27 -13.77 11.87
N GLY A 220 -13.82 -12.87 12.68
CA GLY A 220 -13.38 -12.68 14.06
C GLY A 220 -12.46 -11.48 14.29
N SER A 221 -13.03 -10.46 14.93
CA SER A 221 -12.31 -9.39 15.61
C SER A 221 -11.37 -9.95 16.69
N GLU A 222 -10.05 -9.83 16.51
CA GLU A 222 -9.09 -9.98 17.59
C GLU A 222 -8.37 -8.65 17.85
N SER A 223 -8.44 -8.21 19.11
CA SER A 223 -7.85 -6.99 19.61
C SER A 223 -6.34 -6.93 19.32
N ARG A 224 -5.91 -5.88 18.60
CA ARG A 224 -4.50 -5.51 18.36
C ARG A 224 -3.70 -5.62 19.66
N ARG A 225 -2.79 -6.59 19.74
CA ARG A 225 -1.73 -6.62 20.75
C ARG A 225 -0.57 -5.73 20.29
N PRO A 226 0.16 -5.06 21.20
CA PRO A 226 1.37 -4.32 20.84
C PRO A 226 2.43 -5.25 20.25
N TYR A 227 2.94 -4.93 19.07
CA TYR A 227 4.04 -5.66 18.45
C TYR A 227 5.30 -5.52 19.33
N PRO A 228 5.96 -6.63 19.73
CA PRO A 228 7.26 -6.55 20.37
C PRO A 228 8.28 -6.09 19.33
N VAL A 229 8.76 -4.85 19.47
CA VAL A 229 9.89 -4.33 18.69
C VAL A 229 11.08 -5.26 18.90
N ASP A 230 11.60 -5.83 17.81
CA ASP A 230 12.80 -6.65 17.87
C ASP A 230 13.99 -5.80 18.32
N ARG A 231 14.48 -6.08 19.53
CA ARG A 231 15.60 -5.36 20.13
C ARG A 231 16.89 -5.55 19.34
N GLN A 232 17.01 -6.62 18.58
CA GLN A 232 18.18 -6.87 17.76
C GLN A 232 18.20 -5.94 16.54
N HIS A 233 17.06 -5.78 15.87
CA HIS A 233 16.92 -4.90 14.72
C HIS A 233 17.10 -3.42 15.11
N LEU A 234 16.55 -3.01 16.25
CA LEU A 234 16.78 -1.67 16.81
C LEU A 234 18.28 -1.41 17.11
N GLY A 235 18.99 -2.43 17.64
CA GLY A 235 20.42 -2.34 17.89
C GLY A 235 21.24 -2.15 16.62
N GLN A 236 20.89 -2.87 15.55
CA GLN A 236 21.54 -2.73 14.24
C GLN A 236 21.28 -1.36 13.60
N LEU A 237 20.05 -0.82 13.71
CA LEU A 237 19.72 0.50 13.20
C LEU A 237 20.52 1.61 13.89
N ILE A 238 20.68 1.52 15.22
CA ILE A 238 21.48 2.48 15.99
C ILE A 238 22.95 2.41 15.57
N GLN A 239 23.50 1.20 15.41
CA GLN A 239 24.88 1.01 14.99
C GLN A 239 25.15 1.56 13.58
N HIS A 240 24.21 1.37 12.65
CA HIS A 240 24.33 1.90 11.29
C HIS A 240 24.23 3.44 11.27
N ALA A 241 23.36 4.02 12.12
CA ALA A 241 23.27 5.47 12.26
C ALA A 241 24.56 6.08 12.83
N GLU A 242 25.19 5.43 13.80
CA GLU A 242 26.49 5.86 14.33
C GLU A 242 27.59 5.82 13.26
N GLN A 243 27.64 4.76 12.45
CA GLN A 243 28.60 4.66 11.33
C GLN A 243 28.39 5.74 10.27
N LEU A 244 27.15 6.11 9.96
CA LEU A 244 26.86 7.19 9.01
C LEU A 244 27.33 8.56 9.52
N VAL A 245 27.15 8.83 10.82
CA VAL A 245 27.65 10.07 11.44
C VAL A 245 29.18 10.12 11.38
N GLU A 246 29.86 9.01 11.68
CA GLU A 246 31.32 8.93 11.57
C GLU A 246 31.79 9.17 10.12
N GLN A 247 31.15 8.55 9.13
CA GLN A 247 31.48 8.76 7.72
C GLN A 247 31.24 10.20 7.26
N GLN A 248 30.17 10.84 7.73
CA GLN A 248 29.87 12.24 7.42
C GLN A 248 30.97 13.17 7.96
N THR A 249 31.40 12.96 9.20
CA THR A 249 32.50 13.77 9.78
C THR A 249 33.83 13.56 9.05
N ALA A 250 34.15 12.32 8.64
CA ALA A 250 35.35 12.02 7.87
C ALA A 250 35.32 12.69 6.48
N LEU A 251 34.16 12.71 5.82
CA LEU A 251 33.94 13.39 4.55
C LEU A 251 34.09 14.91 4.66
N GLU A 252 33.57 15.52 5.73
CA GLU A 252 33.71 16.96 5.97
C GLU A 252 35.18 17.35 6.20
N VAL A 253 35.93 16.54 6.94
CA VAL A 253 37.38 16.75 7.16
C VAL A 253 38.15 16.62 5.85
N ALA A 254 37.88 15.56 5.07
CA ALA A 254 38.53 15.36 3.78
C ALA A 254 38.23 16.50 2.80
N ARG A 255 36.98 16.97 2.76
CA ARG A 255 36.56 18.11 1.94
C ARG A 255 37.30 19.38 2.33
N LYS A 256 37.43 19.66 3.63
CA LYS A 256 38.14 20.84 4.13
C LYS A 256 39.64 20.79 3.81
N GLN A 257 40.25 19.60 3.86
CA GLN A 257 41.66 19.41 3.48
C GLN A 257 41.89 19.65 1.99
N VAL A 258 40.98 19.19 1.12
CA VAL A 258 41.03 19.46 -0.32
C VAL A 258 40.89 20.95 -0.61
N GLU A 259 39.95 21.64 0.06
CA GLU A 259 39.76 23.08 -0.11
C GLU A 259 41.01 23.87 0.31
N THR A 260 41.65 23.51 1.42
CA THR A 260 42.93 24.13 1.81
C THR A 260 44.08 23.85 0.84
N ALA A 261 44.13 22.66 0.23
CA ALA A 261 45.17 22.29 -0.73
C ALA A 261 45.00 22.95 -2.12
N ILE A 262 43.80 23.48 -2.42
CA ILE A 262 43.52 24.23 -3.66
C ILE A 262 43.82 25.73 -3.47
N GLN A 263 43.87 26.21 -2.23
CA GLN A 263 44.09 27.62 -1.88
C GLN A 263 45.58 27.99 -1.67
N GLU A 264 46.47 26.99 -1.50
CA GLU A 264 47.94 27.13 -1.48
C GLU A 264 48.55 26.95 -2.88
#